data_AF-A0A1W2G5Q0-F1
#
_entry.id   AF-A0A1W2G5Q0-F1
#
_cell.length_a   1.000
_cell.length_b   1.000
_cell.length_c   1.000
_cell.angle_alpha   90.00
_cell.angle_beta   90.00
_cell.angle_gamma   90.00
#
_symmetry.space_group_name_H-M   'P 1'
#
loop_
_entity.id
_entity.type
_entity.pdbx_description
1 polymer ?
#
loop_
_entity_poly.entity_id
_entity_poly.type
_entity_poly.pdbx_seq_one_letter_code
_entity_poly.pdbx_strand_id
1 'polypeptide(L)'
;MLELENSYRAELPSIFYDDQAPEPVANPKLICFNESLAESLNLTKEFSSPEFAKGILSGKQVLKHTNPIAQAYAGHQFGQFTMLGDGRAVLLGEQVVDGYRYDIQLKGSGVTKFSRRGDGRATLSSMLREYLMSEAMHHLGIKTTRSLAVAKTGDSVYREHVNEGAILTRIAKSHIRVGTFEYARFYTDQLETFTKYVIQRHDPELLGNDNYAIEFLKKVMSRQIDLIVDWMRVGFIHGVMNTDNMSIAGETIDYGPCAFMNAYHPKTIFSSIDRQGRYAYGNQPYMAHWNLSILANAMLPLIDHNEKEAIAQAESILHTFPEEYTKRFTSMMCQKLGFVYHEKSDQLLVEELLSILTKHSIDYTNFFVSMRYESIDEKLLADEAFIAWHKRWQKAFNRSENKQDGLALMDQSNPVIIPRNHLVEDALSDAVDGKMSTFINLMQKLSEPYTRQDMQHVPAGYDQSYQTFCGT
;
A
#
# COMPACT_ATOMS: atom_id res chain seq x y z
N MET A 1 18.20 -24.94 5.89
CA MET A 1 19.11 -23.86 5.47
C MET A 1 18.23 -22.91 4.69
N LEU A 2 18.35 -21.60 4.88
CA LEU A 2 17.52 -20.67 4.12
C LEU A 2 17.93 -20.75 2.64
N GLU A 3 16.98 -21.14 1.79
CA GLU A 3 17.16 -21.24 0.34
C GLU A 3 16.19 -20.25 -0.31
N LEU A 4 16.73 -19.34 -1.12
CA LEU A 4 15.94 -18.35 -1.85
C LEU A 4 16.12 -18.59 -3.35
N GLU A 5 15.03 -18.46 -4.09
CA GLU A 5 15.07 -18.45 -5.55
C GLU A 5 15.42 -17.05 -6.07
N ASN A 6 15.96 -16.95 -7.28
CA ASN A 6 16.26 -15.68 -7.94
C ASN A 6 15.66 -15.67 -9.35
N SER A 7 14.37 -16.00 -9.50
CA SER A 7 13.72 -16.15 -10.82
C SER A 7 13.82 -14.88 -11.66
N TYR A 8 13.64 -13.70 -11.06
CA TYR A 8 13.77 -12.42 -11.75
C TYR A 8 15.11 -12.28 -12.47
N ARG A 9 16.21 -12.63 -11.79
CA ARG A 9 17.55 -12.60 -12.36
C ARG A 9 17.78 -13.71 -13.38
N ALA A 10 17.27 -14.90 -13.10
CA ALA A 10 17.50 -16.10 -13.90
C ALA A 10 16.75 -16.09 -15.24
N GLU A 11 15.56 -15.50 -15.27
CA GLU A 11 14.64 -15.55 -16.42
C GLU A 11 14.60 -14.25 -17.22
N LEU A 12 14.99 -13.11 -16.64
CA LEU A 12 14.99 -11.82 -17.34
C LEU A 12 16.41 -11.42 -17.77
N PRO A 13 16.54 -10.65 -18.87
CA PRO A 13 17.83 -10.07 -19.25
C PRO A 13 18.31 -9.00 -18.24
N SER A 14 19.62 -8.81 -18.17
CA SER A 14 20.29 -7.86 -17.26
C SER A 14 19.97 -6.39 -17.51
N ILE A 15 19.17 -6.04 -18.53
CA ILE A 15 18.64 -4.68 -18.65
C ILE A 15 17.65 -4.34 -17.52
N PHE A 16 17.01 -5.34 -16.91
CA PHE A 16 16.00 -5.16 -15.86
C PHE A 16 16.58 -5.11 -14.44
N TYR A 17 17.88 -5.36 -14.28
CA TYR A 17 18.50 -5.40 -12.97
C TYR A 17 20.01 -5.14 -13.02
N ASP A 18 20.60 -4.91 -11.86
CA ASP A 18 22.04 -4.87 -11.66
C ASP A 18 22.38 -5.87 -10.54
N ASP A 19 23.44 -6.67 -10.72
CA ASP A 19 23.92 -7.59 -9.68
C ASP A 19 24.47 -6.77 -8.51
N GLN A 20 23.78 -6.80 -7.37
CA GLN A 20 24.02 -5.86 -6.28
C GLN A 20 23.81 -6.56 -4.93
N ALA A 21 24.90 -6.79 -4.20
CA ALA A 21 24.84 -7.19 -2.81
C ALA A 21 24.51 -5.99 -1.88
N PRO A 22 23.86 -6.21 -0.72
CA PRO A 22 23.76 -5.19 0.31
C PRO A 22 25.14 -4.79 0.84
N GLU A 23 25.33 -3.52 1.15
CA GLU A 23 26.54 -3.02 1.79
C GLU A 23 26.56 -3.43 3.28
N PRO A 24 27.61 -4.12 3.75
CA PRO A 24 27.71 -4.52 5.13
C PRO A 24 27.62 -3.34 6.10
N VAL A 25 26.92 -3.56 7.21
CA VAL A 25 26.71 -2.58 8.27
C VAL A 25 27.61 -2.83 9.47
N ALA A 26 28.00 -1.77 10.18
CA ALA A 26 29.01 -1.85 11.22
C ALA A 26 28.58 -2.73 12.42
N ASN A 27 27.47 -2.37 13.08
CA ASN A 27 27.03 -3.00 14.32
C ASN A 27 25.50 -3.17 14.34
N PRO A 28 24.96 -4.17 13.62
CA PRO A 28 23.53 -4.28 13.48
C PRO A 28 22.84 -4.72 14.76
N LYS A 29 21.65 -4.19 15.01
CA LYS A 29 20.74 -4.64 16.07
C LYS A 29 19.33 -4.78 15.52
N LEU A 30 18.78 -5.99 15.61
CA LEU A 30 17.39 -6.25 15.25
C LEU A 30 16.48 -5.59 16.29
N ILE A 31 15.56 -4.72 15.85
CA ILE A 31 14.63 -3.97 16.70
C ILE A 31 13.21 -4.51 16.57
N CYS A 32 12.82 -4.93 15.36
CA CYS A 32 11.55 -5.57 15.10
C CYS A 32 11.78 -6.87 14.33
N PHE A 33 11.01 -7.90 14.66
CA PHE A 33 10.91 -9.16 13.92
C PHE A 33 9.46 -9.63 13.95
N ASN A 34 8.91 -9.93 12.78
CA ASN A 34 7.52 -10.31 12.61
C ASN A 34 7.40 -11.83 12.59
N GLU A 35 7.20 -12.41 13.77
CA GLU A 35 7.13 -13.87 13.94
C GLU A 35 5.96 -14.48 13.16
N SER A 36 4.78 -13.85 13.19
CA SER A 36 3.61 -14.35 12.46
C SER A 36 3.83 -14.36 10.94
N LEU A 37 4.47 -13.32 10.39
CA LEU A 37 4.84 -13.30 8.97
C LEU A 37 5.88 -14.37 8.65
N ALA A 38 6.90 -14.53 9.50
CA ALA A 38 7.91 -15.57 9.33
C ALA A 38 7.28 -16.98 9.33
N GLU A 39 6.31 -17.23 10.21
CA GLU A 39 5.55 -18.48 10.24
C GLU A 39 4.76 -18.70 8.96
N SER A 40 4.02 -17.68 8.49
CA SER A 40 3.24 -17.77 7.25
C SER A 40 4.10 -18.02 6.01
N LEU A 41 5.39 -17.67 6.07
CA LEU A 41 6.34 -17.84 4.97
C LEU A 41 7.24 -19.08 5.13
N ASN A 42 7.01 -19.92 6.15
CA ASN A 42 7.87 -21.04 6.52
C ASN A 42 9.34 -20.62 6.70
N LEU A 43 9.58 -19.50 7.39
CA LEU A 43 10.90 -18.92 7.66
C LEU A 43 11.30 -18.98 9.16
N THR A 44 10.40 -19.42 10.05
CA THR A 44 10.65 -19.44 11.51
C THR A 44 11.86 -20.29 11.89
N LYS A 45 12.01 -21.46 11.24
CA LYS A 45 13.13 -22.36 11.52
C LYS A 45 14.45 -21.77 11.01
N GLU A 46 14.41 -21.13 9.86
CA GLU A 46 15.52 -20.51 9.17
C GLU A 46 16.08 -19.33 9.96
N PHE A 47 15.20 -18.55 10.61
CA PHE A 47 15.57 -17.41 11.45
C PHE A 47 15.56 -17.72 12.96
N SER A 48 15.51 -18.99 13.35
CA SER A 48 15.55 -19.41 14.76
C SER A 48 16.85 -19.04 15.49
N SER A 49 17.95 -18.86 14.76
CA SER A 49 19.21 -18.32 15.30
C SER A 49 19.19 -16.79 15.25
N PRO A 50 19.21 -16.09 16.40
CA PRO A 50 19.22 -14.63 16.43
C PRO A 50 20.42 -14.01 15.69
N GLU A 51 21.60 -14.63 15.79
CA GLU A 51 22.81 -14.20 15.09
C GLU A 51 22.67 -14.29 13.57
N PHE A 52 22.11 -15.40 13.08
CA PHE A 52 21.87 -15.61 11.66
C PHE A 52 20.80 -14.64 11.13
N ALA A 53 19.66 -14.53 11.81
CA ALA A 53 18.59 -13.61 11.47
C ALA A 53 19.11 -12.16 11.42
N LYS A 54 19.81 -11.72 12.46
CA LYS A 54 20.48 -10.42 12.49
C LYS A 54 21.45 -10.25 11.33
N GLY A 55 22.25 -11.26 10.99
CA GLY A 55 23.22 -11.22 9.90
C GLY A 55 22.56 -10.96 8.54
N ILE A 56 21.54 -11.74 8.20
CA ILE A 56 20.86 -11.67 6.90
C ILE A 56 19.93 -10.45 6.81
N LEU A 57 19.07 -10.24 7.82
CA LEU A 57 18.02 -9.21 7.78
C LEU A 57 18.57 -7.79 7.91
N SER A 58 19.82 -7.63 8.38
CA SER A 58 20.53 -6.34 8.39
C SER A 58 21.44 -6.14 7.18
N GLY A 59 21.50 -7.09 6.23
CA GLY A 59 22.43 -7.03 5.10
C GLY A 59 23.91 -7.19 5.47
N LYS A 60 24.25 -7.48 6.74
CA LYS A 60 25.64 -7.73 7.17
C LYS A 60 26.22 -9.00 6.56
N GLN A 61 25.37 -9.97 6.27
CA GLN A 61 25.74 -11.23 5.64
C GLN A 61 24.84 -11.47 4.43
N VAL A 62 25.44 -11.90 3.33
CA VAL A 62 24.73 -12.37 2.14
C VAL A 62 24.68 -13.89 2.19
N LEU A 63 23.50 -14.45 1.94
CA LEU A 63 23.33 -15.91 1.87
C LEU A 63 24.18 -16.48 0.74
N LYS A 64 24.92 -17.55 1.04
CA LYS A 64 25.64 -18.29 0.01
C LYS A 64 24.64 -18.81 -1.03
N HIS A 65 25.01 -18.75 -2.30
CA HIS A 65 24.19 -19.17 -3.44
C HIS A 65 22.95 -18.30 -3.74
N THR A 66 22.82 -17.14 -3.10
CA THR A 66 21.87 -16.12 -3.56
C THR A 66 22.56 -15.16 -4.52
N ASN A 67 21.80 -14.59 -5.44
CA ASN A 67 22.27 -13.57 -6.37
C ASN A 67 21.43 -12.30 -6.18
N PRO A 68 21.75 -11.48 -5.16
CA PRO A 68 20.98 -10.29 -4.89
C PRO A 68 21.09 -9.28 -6.03
N ILE A 69 19.99 -8.57 -6.30
CA ILE A 69 19.90 -7.60 -7.38
C ILE A 69 19.28 -6.28 -6.93
N ALA A 70 19.56 -5.22 -7.66
CA ALA A 70 18.77 -4.00 -7.65
C ALA A 70 17.95 -3.94 -8.95
N GLN A 71 16.64 -3.72 -8.87
CA GLN A 71 15.79 -3.68 -10.05
C GLN A 71 15.89 -2.34 -10.78
N ALA A 72 15.87 -2.36 -12.11
CA ALA A 72 15.71 -1.19 -12.95
C ALA A 72 14.22 -0.95 -13.25
N TYR A 73 13.78 0.30 -13.14
CA TYR A 73 12.43 0.71 -13.52
C TYR A 73 12.42 2.19 -13.88
N ALA A 74 11.28 2.70 -14.35
CA ALA A 74 11.03 4.11 -14.60
C ALA A 74 9.79 4.54 -13.82
N GLY A 75 9.31 5.75 -14.04
CA GLY A 75 8.02 6.17 -13.54
C GLY A 75 7.70 7.62 -13.90
N HIS A 76 6.42 7.93 -13.93
CA HIS A 76 5.92 9.29 -13.95
C HIS A 76 5.78 9.81 -12.52
N GLN A 77 6.74 10.63 -12.11
CA GLN A 77 6.71 11.32 -10.83
C GLN A 77 5.94 12.63 -10.98
N PHE A 78 4.79 12.75 -10.31
CA PHE A 78 3.88 13.88 -10.47
C PHE A 78 3.52 14.19 -11.94
N GLY A 79 3.43 13.13 -12.77
CA GLY A 79 3.12 13.24 -14.20
C GLY A 79 4.32 13.50 -15.11
N GLN A 80 5.54 13.59 -14.58
CA GLN A 80 6.77 13.74 -15.38
C GLN A 80 7.54 12.42 -15.42
N PHE A 81 7.82 11.92 -16.63
CA PHE A 81 8.56 10.67 -16.83
C PHE A 81 10.03 10.79 -16.38
N THR A 82 10.53 9.76 -15.71
CA THR A 82 11.95 9.64 -15.34
C THR A 82 12.40 8.18 -15.24
N MET A 83 13.66 7.91 -15.62
CA MET A 83 14.32 6.61 -15.42
C MET A 83 14.80 6.47 -13.98
N LEU A 84 14.42 5.41 -13.29
CA LEU A 84 14.63 5.17 -11.85
C LEU A 84 15.32 3.80 -11.66
N GLY A 85 15.01 3.13 -10.56
CA GLY A 85 15.56 1.85 -10.14
C GLY A 85 15.64 1.80 -8.62
N ASP A 86 15.97 0.63 -8.09
CA ASP A 86 16.13 0.43 -6.65
C ASP A 86 17.37 1.19 -6.13
N GLY A 87 17.21 2.48 -5.85
CA GLY A 87 18.31 3.38 -5.46
C GLY A 87 18.77 3.25 -4.01
N ARG A 88 18.10 2.43 -3.19
CA ARG A 88 18.51 2.14 -1.81
C ARG A 88 18.05 0.75 -1.35
N ALA A 89 17.70 -0.11 -2.30
CA ALA A 89 17.07 -1.38 -2.01
C ALA A 89 17.76 -2.49 -2.79
N VAL A 90 17.81 -3.67 -2.17
CA VAL A 90 18.41 -4.87 -2.76
C VAL A 90 17.44 -6.01 -2.55
N LEU A 91 17.01 -6.65 -3.64
CA LEU A 91 16.24 -7.89 -3.62
C LEU A 91 17.22 -9.04 -3.36
N LEU A 92 17.10 -9.70 -2.20
CA LEU A 92 17.94 -10.85 -1.85
C LEU A 92 17.57 -12.08 -2.67
N GLY A 93 16.27 -12.25 -2.93
CA GLY A 93 15.70 -13.38 -3.62
C GLY A 93 14.23 -13.54 -3.25
N GLU A 94 13.73 -14.74 -3.49
CA GLU A 94 12.31 -15.07 -3.44
C GLU A 94 12.12 -16.29 -2.54
N GLN A 95 11.23 -16.16 -1.55
CA GLN A 95 10.74 -17.28 -0.77
C GLN A 95 9.52 -17.88 -1.47
N VAL A 96 9.50 -19.21 -1.63
CA VAL A 96 8.38 -19.93 -2.25
C VAL A 96 7.58 -20.68 -1.20
N VAL A 97 6.27 -20.41 -1.14
CA VAL A 97 5.34 -21.09 -0.25
C VAL A 97 4.10 -21.49 -1.02
N ASP A 98 3.77 -22.77 -1.02
CA ASP A 98 2.61 -23.34 -1.72
C ASP A 98 2.55 -22.95 -3.21
N GLY A 99 3.72 -22.83 -3.84
CA GLY A 99 3.86 -22.43 -5.25
C GLY A 99 3.81 -20.92 -5.50
N TYR A 100 3.56 -20.09 -4.48
CA TYR A 100 3.57 -18.63 -4.58
C TYR A 100 4.93 -18.07 -4.19
N ARG A 101 5.40 -17.09 -4.96
CA ARG A 101 6.68 -16.40 -4.77
C ARG A 101 6.51 -15.10 -4.00
N TYR A 102 7.38 -14.89 -3.02
CA TYR A 102 7.44 -13.66 -2.21
C TYR A 102 8.85 -13.10 -2.25
N ASP A 103 8.99 -11.88 -2.78
CA ASP A 103 10.24 -11.14 -2.78
C ASP A 103 10.68 -10.81 -1.36
N ILE A 104 11.97 -10.98 -1.06
CA ILE A 104 12.62 -10.49 0.16
C ILE A 104 13.58 -9.36 -0.22
N GLN A 105 13.19 -8.11 0.07
CA GLN A 105 13.97 -6.92 -0.27
C GLN A 105 14.48 -6.20 0.99
N LEU A 106 15.76 -5.84 1.00
CA LEU A 106 16.34 -4.99 2.06
C LEU A 106 16.34 -3.52 1.60
N LYS A 107 15.54 -2.68 2.24
CA LYS A 107 15.49 -1.23 1.98
C LYS A 107 16.38 -0.49 2.99
N GLY A 108 17.20 0.45 2.50
CA GLY A 108 18.27 1.12 3.26
C GLY A 108 19.61 0.38 3.23
N SER A 109 19.78 -0.57 2.30
CA SER A 109 20.86 -1.56 2.31
C SER A 109 22.13 -1.13 1.56
N GLY A 110 22.27 0.15 1.22
CA GLY A 110 23.48 0.71 0.61
C GLY A 110 23.24 1.33 -0.77
N VAL A 111 24.32 1.87 -1.34
CA VAL A 111 24.29 2.48 -2.67
C VAL A 111 24.18 1.39 -3.72
N THR A 112 23.40 1.69 -4.75
CA THR A 112 23.27 0.90 -5.97
C THR A 112 23.58 1.80 -7.17
N LYS A 113 23.71 1.19 -8.35
CA LYS A 113 23.79 1.92 -9.62
C LYS A 113 22.63 2.92 -9.84
N PHE A 114 21.49 2.71 -9.17
CA PHE A 114 20.29 3.53 -9.29
C PHE A 114 20.16 4.61 -8.21
N SER A 115 21.10 4.70 -7.25
CA SER A 115 21.03 5.68 -6.15
C SER A 115 21.10 7.14 -6.59
N ARG A 116 21.49 7.41 -7.84
CA ARG A 116 21.74 8.77 -8.37
C ARG A 116 22.72 9.52 -7.46
N ARG A 117 22.23 10.48 -6.66
CA ARG A 117 23.01 11.28 -5.70
C ARG A 117 22.70 10.94 -4.23
N GLY A 118 21.84 9.95 -3.99
CA GLY A 118 21.48 9.49 -2.64
C GLY A 118 22.57 8.60 -2.03
N ASP A 119 22.56 8.50 -0.71
CA ASP A 119 23.50 7.69 0.08
C ASP A 119 23.12 6.20 0.17
N GLY A 120 21.99 5.79 -0.41
CA GLY A 120 21.52 4.41 -0.34
C GLY A 120 21.08 3.94 1.05
N ARG A 121 21.01 4.84 2.04
CA ARG A 121 20.66 4.53 3.43
C ARG A 121 19.26 5.05 3.78
N ALA A 122 18.75 4.59 4.91
CA ALA A 122 17.45 4.98 5.45
C ALA A 122 17.56 5.24 6.96
N THR A 123 16.73 6.14 7.47
CA THR A 123 16.69 6.45 8.91
C THR A 123 15.84 5.42 9.65
N LEU A 124 16.12 5.23 10.95
CA LEU A 124 15.33 4.38 11.83
C LEU A 124 13.85 4.76 11.83
N SER A 125 13.53 6.05 11.94
CA SER A 125 12.14 6.54 11.91
C SER A 125 11.42 6.15 10.62
N SER A 126 12.08 6.29 9.45
CA SER A 126 11.48 5.91 8.17
C SER A 126 11.19 4.41 8.06
N MET A 127 12.10 3.55 8.54
CA MET A 127 11.91 2.10 8.48
C MET A 127 10.87 1.62 9.49
N LEU A 128 10.83 2.20 10.69
CA LEU A 128 9.78 1.93 11.67
C LEU A 128 8.40 2.42 11.21
N ARG A 129 8.33 3.57 10.52
CA ARG A 129 7.07 4.04 9.91
C ARG A 129 6.56 3.05 8.89
N GLU A 130 7.42 2.62 7.97
CA GLU A 130 7.03 1.64 6.94
C GLU A 130 6.59 0.31 7.57
N TYR A 131 7.31 -0.17 8.59
CA TYR A 131 6.90 -1.35 9.37
C TYR A 131 5.51 -1.18 9.99
N LEU A 132 5.29 -0.07 10.70
CA LEU A 132 4.03 0.20 11.38
C LEU A 132 2.87 0.30 10.39
N MET A 133 3.04 1.09 9.33
CA MET A 133 1.99 1.33 8.35
C MET A 133 1.68 0.07 7.54
N SER A 134 2.69 -0.69 7.12
CA SER A 134 2.48 -1.92 6.35
C SER A 134 1.71 -2.96 7.14
N GLU A 135 2.06 -3.15 8.41
CA GLU A 135 1.40 -4.14 9.26
C GLU A 135 0.01 -3.67 9.70
N ALA A 136 -0.19 -2.37 9.95
CA ALA A 136 -1.51 -1.82 10.18
C ALA A 136 -2.43 -2.05 8.97
N MET A 137 -1.96 -1.80 7.75
CA MET A 137 -2.72 -2.04 6.53
C MET A 137 -3.07 -3.53 6.36
N HIS A 138 -2.14 -4.43 6.69
CA HIS A 138 -2.42 -5.86 6.67
C HIS A 138 -3.53 -6.26 7.64
N HIS A 139 -3.47 -5.80 8.89
CA HIS A 139 -4.48 -6.11 9.90
C HIS A 139 -5.83 -5.41 9.64
N LEU A 140 -5.83 -4.30 8.91
CA LEU A 140 -7.03 -3.70 8.33
C LEU A 140 -7.63 -4.55 7.20
N GLY A 141 -6.97 -5.63 6.76
CA GLY A 141 -7.41 -6.49 5.66
C GLY A 141 -7.09 -5.92 4.27
N ILE A 142 -6.16 -4.96 4.18
CA ILE A 142 -5.80 -4.30 2.92
C ILE A 142 -4.56 -4.98 2.33
N LYS A 143 -4.58 -5.27 1.03
CA LYS A 143 -3.42 -5.84 0.33
C LYS A 143 -2.25 -4.87 0.40
N THR A 144 -1.11 -5.36 0.87
CA THR A 144 0.07 -4.55 1.14
C THR A 144 1.33 -5.39 1.10
N THR A 145 2.44 -4.75 0.72
CA THR A 145 3.77 -5.22 1.13
C THR A 145 3.83 -5.37 2.64
N ARG A 146 4.61 -6.33 3.13
CA ARG A 146 4.70 -6.69 4.55
C ARG A 146 6.10 -6.43 5.07
N SER A 147 6.22 -6.26 6.37
CA SER A 147 7.50 -5.97 7.00
C SER A 147 7.92 -7.11 7.92
N LEU A 148 8.99 -7.81 7.53
CA LEU A 148 9.52 -8.95 8.29
C LEU A 148 10.41 -8.47 9.45
N ALA A 149 11.21 -7.42 9.24
CA ALA A 149 12.16 -6.97 10.23
C ALA A 149 12.59 -5.52 10.04
N VAL A 150 12.99 -4.89 11.15
CA VAL A 150 13.76 -3.64 11.15
C VAL A 150 15.03 -3.84 11.95
N ALA A 151 16.18 -3.53 11.35
CA ALA A 151 17.48 -3.58 12.01
C ALA A 151 18.17 -2.21 11.98
N LYS A 152 18.63 -1.72 13.14
CA LYS A 152 19.60 -0.61 13.18
C LYS A 152 20.90 -1.06 12.54
N THR A 153 21.58 -0.18 11.82
CA THR A 153 22.87 -0.48 11.18
C THR A 153 24.07 -0.19 12.09
N GLY A 154 23.90 0.75 13.02
CA GLY A 154 24.98 1.34 13.81
C GLY A 154 25.68 2.52 13.12
N ASP A 155 25.27 2.85 11.90
CA ASP A 155 25.82 3.97 11.11
C ASP A 155 24.94 5.22 11.28
N SER A 156 25.54 6.39 11.11
CA SER A 156 24.82 7.67 11.08
C SER A 156 24.35 8.00 9.66
N VAL A 157 23.12 8.49 9.54
CA VAL A 157 22.52 8.97 8.29
C VAL A 157 22.28 10.46 8.39
N TYR A 158 22.85 11.21 7.45
CA TYR A 158 22.81 12.68 7.46
C TYR A 158 21.63 13.17 6.61
N ARG A 159 20.70 13.89 7.24
CA ARG A 159 19.61 14.64 6.59
C ARG A 159 19.66 16.07 7.12
N GLU A 160 18.51 16.71 7.37
CA GLU A 160 18.46 17.97 8.10
C GLU A 160 19.09 17.84 9.50
N HIS A 161 18.97 16.66 10.11
CA HIS A 161 19.64 16.25 11.34
C HIS A 161 20.40 14.94 11.14
N VAL A 162 21.30 14.63 12.08
CA VAL A 162 21.97 13.33 12.14
C VAL A 162 21.01 12.31 12.74
N ASN A 163 20.76 11.22 12.02
CA ASN A 163 19.83 10.17 12.40
C ASN A 163 20.55 8.83 12.53
N GLU A 164 19.98 7.91 13.31
CA GLU A 164 20.42 6.51 13.29
C GLU A 164 19.97 5.84 11.98
N GLY A 165 20.88 5.09 11.34
CA GLY A 165 20.59 4.28 10.16
C GLY A 165 19.84 2.99 10.50
N ALA A 166 18.94 2.59 9.62
CA ALA A 166 18.22 1.33 9.71
C ALA A 166 17.97 0.70 8.33
N ILE A 167 17.71 -0.60 8.36
CA ILE A 167 17.28 -1.41 7.22
C ILE A 167 15.94 -2.05 7.53
N LEU A 168 15.04 -2.01 6.56
CA LEU A 168 13.77 -2.75 6.58
C LEU A 168 13.91 -3.99 5.69
N THR A 169 13.51 -5.15 6.20
CA THR A 169 13.25 -6.34 5.38
C THR A 169 11.79 -6.34 4.96
N ARG A 170 11.55 -5.98 3.69
CA ARG A 170 10.23 -5.93 3.08
C ARG A 170 9.93 -7.22 2.33
N ILE A 171 8.70 -7.69 2.46
CA ILE A 171 8.13 -8.84 1.76
C ILE A 171 7.04 -8.35 0.81
N ALA A 172 7.03 -8.84 -0.44
CA ALA A 172 5.98 -8.51 -1.41
C ALA A 172 5.70 -9.70 -2.33
N LYS A 173 4.51 -9.78 -2.93
CA LYS A 173 4.29 -10.76 -4.02
C LYS A 173 5.22 -10.48 -5.20
N SER A 174 5.46 -9.21 -5.48
CA SER A 174 6.57 -8.74 -6.32
C SER A 174 6.81 -7.24 -6.10
N HIS A 175 8.02 -6.79 -6.36
CA HIS A 175 8.37 -5.36 -6.46
C HIS A 175 8.20 -4.79 -7.88
N ILE A 176 7.46 -5.50 -8.74
CA ILE A 176 7.16 -5.08 -10.10
C ILE A 176 6.07 -4.01 -10.07
N ARG A 177 6.33 -2.88 -10.74
CA ARG A 177 5.48 -1.69 -10.73
C ARG A 177 4.97 -1.39 -12.14
N VAL A 178 3.98 -0.50 -12.25
CA VAL A 178 3.66 0.13 -13.56
C VAL A 178 4.93 0.76 -14.16
N GLY A 179 5.74 1.40 -13.33
CA GLY A 179 7.06 1.92 -13.69
C GLY A 179 8.04 0.90 -14.32
N THR A 180 7.92 -0.38 -13.99
CA THR A 180 8.74 -1.43 -14.60
C THR A 180 8.29 -1.73 -16.04
N PHE A 181 6.98 -1.67 -16.32
CA PHE A 181 6.45 -1.77 -17.69
C PHE A 181 6.82 -0.55 -18.53
N GLU A 182 6.78 0.65 -17.94
CA GLU A 182 7.25 1.86 -18.62
C GLU A 182 8.72 1.75 -19.01
N TYR A 183 9.56 1.19 -18.14
CA TYR A 183 10.96 0.91 -18.45
C TYR A 183 11.09 -0.14 -19.57
N ALA A 184 10.36 -1.26 -19.46
CA ALA A 184 10.34 -2.33 -20.45
C ALA A 184 9.95 -1.82 -21.85
N ARG A 185 9.08 -0.80 -21.93
CA ARG A 185 8.67 -0.20 -23.20
C ARG A 185 9.82 0.42 -24.01
N PHE A 186 10.92 0.81 -23.38
CA PHE A 186 12.13 1.29 -24.08
C PHE A 186 12.96 0.15 -24.70
N TYR A 187 12.65 -1.11 -24.34
CA TYR A 187 13.32 -2.31 -24.80
C TYR A 187 12.27 -3.25 -25.41
N THR A 188 11.64 -2.80 -26.50
CA THR A 188 10.45 -3.44 -27.09
C THR A 188 10.66 -4.91 -27.47
N ASP A 189 11.89 -5.31 -27.80
CA ASP A 189 12.28 -6.70 -28.08
C ASP A 189 12.24 -7.59 -26.83
N GLN A 190 12.29 -7.02 -25.64
CA GLN A 190 12.22 -7.72 -24.35
C GLN A 190 10.86 -7.58 -23.64
N LEU A 191 9.99 -6.69 -24.13
CA LEU A 191 8.70 -6.38 -23.51
C LEU A 191 7.78 -7.61 -23.40
N GLU A 192 7.74 -8.45 -24.43
CA GLU A 192 6.94 -9.69 -24.41
C GLU A 192 7.50 -10.69 -23.37
N THR A 193 8.81 -10.94 -23.38
CA THR A 193 9.48 -11.83 -22.42
C THR A 193 9.22 -11.38 -20.98
N PHE A 194 9.41 -10.08 -20.72
CA PHE A 194 9.12 -9.50 -19.41
C PHE A 194 7.65 -9.68 -19.02
N THR A 195 6.72 -9.34 -19.92
CA THR A 195 5.28 -9.44 -19.64
C THR A 195 4.87 -10.88 -19.36
N LYS A 196 5.36 -11.86 -20.12
CA LYS A 196 5.09 -13.28 -19.88
C LYS A 196 5.65 -13.77 -18.55
N TYR A 197 6.84 -13.31 -18.13
CA TYR A 197 7.37 -13.58 -16.79
C TYR A 197 6.44 -13.03 -15.70
N VAL A 198 5.98 -11.78 -15.84
CA VAL A 198 5.06 -11.16 -14.89
C VAL A 198 3.73 -11.91 -14.81
N ILE A 199 3.18 -12.31 -15.95
CA ILE A 199 1.93 -13.08 -16.03
C ILE A 199 2.12 -14.47 -15.41
N GLN A 200 3.20 -15.19 -15.75
CA GLN A 200 3.49 -16.49 -15.16
C GLN A 200 3.56 -16.44 -13.63
N ARG A 201 4.04 -15.32 -13.08
CA ARG A 201 4.16 -15.10 -11.64
C ARG A 201 2.82 -14.76 -10.96
N HIS A 202 1.97 -13.98 -11.60
CA HIS A 202 0.78 -13.40 -10.95
C HIS A 202 -0.56 -13.98 -11.42
N ASP A 203 -0.65 -14.38 -12.68
CA ASP A 203 -1.86 -14.86 -13.35
C ASP A 203 -1.51 -15.91 -14.43
N PRO A 204 -0.87 -17.05 -14.06
CA PRO A 204 -0.38 -18.03 -15.03
C PRO A 204 -1.49 -18.58 -15.93
N GLU A 205 -2.75 -18.54 -15.50
CA GLU A 205 -3.89 -18.94 -16.30
C GLU A 205 -4.08 -18.08 -17.56
N LEU A 206 -3.50 -16.89 -17.62
CA LEU A 206 -3.68 -15.97 -18.74
C LEU A 206 -2.81 -16.31 -19.96
N LEU A 207 -1.70 -17.03 -19.78
CA LEU A 207 -0.73 -17.29 -20.86
C LEU A 207 -1.32 -18.08 -22.04
N GLY A 208 -2.42 -18.79 -21.83
CA GLY A 208 -3.13 -19.52 -22.88
C GLY A 208 -4.15 -18.71 -23.68
N ASN A 209 -4.36 -17.43 -23.36
CA ASN A 209 -5.33 -16.58 -24.06
C ASN A 209 -4.71 -15.94 -25.31
N ASP A 210 -5.52 -15.81 -26.36
CA ASP A 210 -5.12 -15.20 -27.64
C ASP A 210 -4.59 -13.76 -27.45
N ASN A 211 -5.21 -12.98 -26.56
CA ASN A 211 -4.73 -11.64 -26.18
C ASN A 211 -4.47 -11.57 -24.66
N TYR A 212 -3.42 -12.27 -24.21
CA TYR A 212 -2.99 -12.26 -22.81
C TYR A 212 -2.72 -10.85 -22.27
N ALA A 213 -2.32 -9.90 -23.12
CA ALA A 213 -2.02 -8.52 -22.72
C ALA A 213 -3.28 -7.77 -22.26
N ILE A 214 -4.39 -7.88 -23.00
CA ILE A 214 -5.67 -7.29 -22.61
C ILE A 214 -6.24 -7.95 -21.35
N GLU A 215 -6.19 -9.27 -21.27
CA GLU A 215 -6.68 -9.98 -20.07
C GLU A 215 -5.85 -9.64 -18.83
N PHE A 216 -4.54 -9.48 -18.99
CA PHE A 216 -3.68 -9.02 -17.92
C PHE A 216 -4.00 -7.59 -17.48
N LEU A 217 -4.22 -6.66 -18.42
CA LEU A 217 -4.63 -5.30 -18.11
C LEU A 217 -5.95 -5.26 -17.31
N LYS A 218 -6.94 -6.07 -17.70
CA LYS A 218 -8.22 -6.21 -16.96
C LYS A 218 -8.01 -6.69 -15.54
N LYS A 219 -7.15 -7.70 -15.35
CA LYS A 219 -6.85 -8.27 -14.03
C LYS A 219 -6.11 -7.28 -13.14
N VAL A 220 -5.11 -6.56 -13.67
CA VAL A 220 -4.41 -5.49 -12.94
C VAL A 220 -5.38 -4.37 -12.58
N MET A 221 -6.22 -3.91 -13.52
CA MET A 221 -7.24 -2.90 -13.25
C MET A 221 -8.17 -3.33 -12.11
N SER A 222 -8.68 -4.56 -12.14
CA SER A 222 -9.57 -5.07 -11.09
C SER A 222 -8.88 -5.07 -9.71
N ARG A 223 -7.63 -5.55 -9.62
CA ARG A 223 -6.89 -5.53 -8.33
C ARG A 223 -6.66 -4.11 -7.83
N GLN A 224 -6.41 -3.17 -8.73
CA GLN A 224 -6.19 -1.77 -8.38
C GLN A 224 -7.47 -1.10 -7.91
N ILE A 225 -8.61 -1.37 -8.55
CA ILE A 225 -9.90 -0.88 -8.05
C ILE A 225 -10.16 -1.41 -6.63
N ASP A 226 -9.94 -2.71 -6.38
CA ASP A 226 -10.13 -3.29 -5.05
C ASP A 226 -9.23 -2.60 -4.00
N LEU A 227 -7.94 -2.42 -4.33
CA LEU A 227 -6.98 -1.76 -3.45
C LEU A 227 -7.37 -0.31 -3.13
N ILE A 228 -7.78 0.47 -4.13
CA ILE A 228 -8.20 1.85 -3.92
C ILE A 228 -9.50 1.89 -3.09
N VAL A 229 -10.47 1.03 -3.36
CA VAL A 229 -11.71 0.95 -2.56
C VAL A 229 -11.38 0.63 -1.09
N ASP A 230 -10.44 -0.27 -0.84
CA ASP A 230 -9.94 -0.55 0.51
C ASP A 230 -9.27 0.66 1.17
N TRP A 231 -8.47 1.44 0.42
CA TRP A 231 -7.90 2.70 0.94
C TRP A 231 -9.00 3.70 1.31
N MET A 232 -10.00 3.84 0.45
CA MET A 232 -11.14 4.73 0.70
C MET A 232 -11.95 4.25 1.92
N ARG A 233 -12.14 2.95 2.10
CA ARG A 233 -12.89 2.37 3.24
C ARG A 233 -12.40 2.86 4.60
N VAL A 234 -11.09 3.01 4.74
CA VAL A 234 -10.42 3.35 6.02
C VAL A 234 -9.89 4.78 6.05
N GLY A 235 -10.12 5.58 5.02
CA GLY A 235 -9.63 6.96 4.96
C GLY A 235 -8.12 7.09 4.79
N PHE A 236 -7.47 6.09 4.18
CA PHE A 236 -6.03 6.10 3.91
C PHE A 236 -5.70 6.99 2.71
N ILE A 237 -4.65 7.79 2.86
CA ILE A 237 -4.08 8.67 1.84
C ILE A 237 -2.64 8.25 1.60
N HIS A 238 -2.34 7.74 0.39
CA HIS A 238 -1.00 7.28 0.03
C HIS A 238 -0.01 8.45 -0.11
N GLY A 239 -0.48 9.60 -0.60
CA GLY A 239 0.29 10.85 -0.69
C GLY A 239 1.27 10.95 -1.88
N VAL A 240 1.68 9.83 -2.49
CA VAL A 240 2.56 9.78 -3.69
C VAL A 240 2.23 8.59 -4.58
N MET A 241 1.14 8.68 -5.35
CA MET A 241 0.73 7.63 -6.30
C MET A 241 1.39 7.80 -7.67
N ASN A 242 2.72 7.94 -7.68
CA ASN A 242 3.48 7.85 -8.92
C ASN A 242 3.36 6.43 -9.50
N THR A 243 3.62 6.25 -10.79
CA THR A 243 3.54 4.93 -11.43
C THR A 243 4.62 3.96 -10.95
N ASP A 244 5.76 4.46 -10.46
CA ASP A 244 6.78 3.67 -9.75
C ASP A 244 6.32 3.18 -8.37
N ASN A 245 5.24 3.73 -7.81
CA ASN A 245 4.64 3.28 -6.54
C ASN A 245 3.33 2.50 -6.75
N MET A 246 3.04 2.04 -7.97
CA MET A 246 1.86 1.24 -8.26
C MET A 246 2.24 -0.20 -8.55
N SER A 247 2.10 -1.06 -7.54
CA SER A 247 2.43 -2.49 -7.63
C SER A 247 1.50 -3.23 -8.60
N ILE A 248 2.07 -4.03 -9.49
CA ILE A 248 1.29 -4.88 -10.41
C ILE A 248 0.49 -5.95 -9.65
N ALA A 249 0.97 -6.39 -8.49
CA ALA A 249 0.29 -7.35 -7.64
C ALA A 249 -0.98 -6.78 -6.97
N GLY A 250 -1.21 -5.46 -7.04
CA GLY A 250 -2.31 -4.79 -6.35
C GLY A 250 -2.08 -4.70 -4.84
N GLU A 251 -0.85 -4.40 -4.44
CA GLU A 251 -0.44 -4.20 -3.05
C GLU A 251 -0.08 -2.73 -2.79
N THR A 252 -0.44 -2.23 -1.61
CA THR A 252 0.11 -0.96 -1.09
C THR A 252 1.62 -1.09 -0.93
N ILE A 253 2.39 -0.14 -1.47
CA ILE A 253 3.86 -0.19 -1.48
C ILE A 253 4.45 1.21 -1.27
N ASP A 254 5.65 1.28 -0.68
CA ASP A 254 6.41 2.52 -0.49
C ASP A 254 5.69 3.56 0.39
N TYR A 255 5.58 3.22 1.67
CA TYR A 255 5.03 4.05 2.76
C TYR A 255 5.89 5.26 3.12
N GLY A 256 5.94 6.24 2.21
CA GLY A 256 6.54 7.55 2.44
C GLY A 256 5.58 8.49 3.18
N PRO A 257 5.07 9.56 2.54
CA PRO A 257 4.22 10.56 3.17
C PRO A 257 2.74 10.13 3.16
N CYS A 258 2.48 8.91 3.63
CA CYS A 258 1.15 8.36 3.78
C CYS A 258 0.56 8.71 5.15
N ALA A 259 -0.77 8.77 5.22
CA ALA A 259 -1.49 9.21 6.41
C ALA A 259 -2.93 8.71 6.38
N PHE A 260 -3.60 8.75 7.53
CA PHE A 260 -5.04 8.51 7.63
C PHE A 260 -5.75 9.84 7.92
N MET A 261 -6.90 10.07 7.29
CA MET A 261 -7.72 11.22 7.63
C MET A 261 -8.33 11.05 9.02
N ASN A 262 -8.47 12.15 9.77
CA ASN A 262 -9.38 12.17 10.90
C ASN A 262 -10.75 12.67 10.43
N ALA A 263 -10.90 13.98 10.16
CA ALA A 263 -12.14 14.52 9.62
C ALA A 263 -12.32 14.18 8.13
N TYR A 264 -13.53 13.77 7.73
CA TYR A 264 -13.83 13.49 6.33
C TYR A 264 -13.81 14.76 5.49
N HIS A 265 -12.94 14.79 4.50
CA HIS A 265 -12.97 15.79 3.44
C HIS A 265 -12.29 15.24 2.16
N PRO A 266 -12.93 15.33 0.99
CA PRO A 266 -12.39 14.75 -0.24
C PRO A 266 -11.07 15.40 -0.69
N LYS A 267 -10.80 16.65 -0.28
CA LYS A 267 -9.57 17.36 -0.62
C LYS A 267 -8.45 17.24 0.44
N THR A 268 -8.58 16.32 1.41
CA THR A 268 -7.54 16.14 2.43
C THR A 268 -6.23 15.67 1.81
N ILE A 269 -5.13 16.33 2.19
CA ILE A 269 -3.76 16.09 1.73
C ILE A 269 -2.84 16.25 2.93
N PHE A 270 -1.88 15.36 3.09
CA PHE A 270 -0.86 15.45 4.15
C PHE A 270 0.58 15.45 3.63
N SER A 271 0.78 15.02 2.38
CA SER A 271 2.11 14.97 1.77
C SER A 271 2.66 16.38 1.56
N SER A 272 3.81 16.67 2.14
CA SER A 272 4.47 18.00 2.06
C SER A 272 4.87 18.39 0.63
N ILE A 273 4.99 17.41 -0.26
CA ILE A 273 5.33 17.61 -1.67
C ILE A 273 4.10 17.72 -2.59
N ASP A 274 2.91 17.35 -2.12
CA ASP A 274 1.67 17.44 -2.91
C ASP A 274 0.94 18.79 -2.75
N ARG A 275 1.59 19.86 -3.20
CA ARG A 275 1.06 21.24 -3.05
C ARG A 275 -0.21 21.51 -3.84
N GLN A 276 -0.49 20.71 -4.87
CA GLN A 276 -1.64 20.89 -5.77
C GLN A 276 -2.77 19.91 -5.50
N GLY A 277 -2.59 18.99 -4.53
CA GLY A 277 -3.58 17.97 -4.22
C GLY A 277 -3.76 16.92 -5.30
N ARG A 278 -2.72 16.62 -6.09
CA ARG A 278 -2.75 15.57 -7.10
C ARG A 278 -3.11 14.22 -6.49
N TYR A 279 -2.64 13.95 -5.27
CA TYR A 279 -2.83 12.72 -4.52
C TYR A 279 -3.71 12.91 -3.28
N ALA A 280 -4.58 13.94 -3.28
CA ALA A 280 -5.62 14.12 -2.27
C ALA A 280 -6.50 12.86 -2.16
N TYR A 281 -7.14 12.67 -1.00
CA TYR A 281 -7.98 11.51 -0.74
C TYR A 281 -8.99 11.19 -1.86
N GLY A 282 -9.80 12.16 -2.26
CA GLY A 282 -10.80 12.02 -3.34
C GLY A 282 -10.19 11.87 -4.73
N ASN A 283 -8.89 12.16 -4.89
CA ASN A 283 -8.18 12.04 -6.16
C ASN A 283 -7.54 10.67 -6.40
N GLN A 284 -7.42 9.82 -5.37
CA GLN A 284 -6.78 8.51 -5.50
C GLN A 284 -7.41 7.61 -6.59
N PRO A 285 -8.76 7.53 -6.76
CA PRO A 285 -9.36 6.75 -7.84
C PRO A 285 -9.01 7.28 -9.22
N TYR A 286 -9.01 8.60 -9.40
CA TYR A 286 -8.61 9.23 -10.67
C TYR A 286 -7.13 8.98 -10.98
N MET A 287 -6.27 9.01 -9.95
CA MET A 287 -4.85 8.74 -10.12
C MET A 287 -4.56 7.28 -10.42
N ALA A 288 -5.30 6.33 -9.85
CA ALA A 288 -5.21 4.92 -10.22
C ALA A 288 -5.64 4.69 -11.67
N HIS A 289 -6.74 5.30 -12.12
CA HIS A 289 -7.17 5.25 -13.51
C HIS A 289 -6.10 5.82 -14.46
N TRP A 290 -5.53 6.97 -14.11
CA TRP A 290 -4.46 7.59 -14.88
C TRP A 290 -3.22 6.68 -14.96
N ASN A 291 -2.77 6.11 -13.85
CA ASN A 291 -1.64 5.18 -13.86
C ASN A 291 -1.91 3.89 -14.67
N LEU A 292 -3.16 3.39 -14.68
CA LEU A 292 -3.55 2.26 -15.52
C LEU A 292 -3.50 2.60 -17.01
N SER A 293 -3.80 3.85 -17.39
CA SER A 293 -3.62 4.33 -18.77
C SER A 293 -2.14 4.33 -19.18
N ILE A 294 -1.23 4.64 -18.24
CA ILE A 294 0.21 4.57 -18.47
C ILE A 294 0.66 3.11 -18.65
N LEU A 295 0.15 2.18 -17.84
CA LEU A 295 0.40 0.74 -18.01
C LEU A 295 -0.08 0.26 -19.39
N ALA A 296 -1.31 0.61 -19.77
CA ALA A 296 -1.88 0.22 -21.05
C ALA A 296 -1.04 0.76 -22.22
N ASN A 297 -0.61 2.01 -22.15
CA ASN A 297 0.28 2.62 -23.14
C ASN A 297 1.62 1.87 -23.28
N ALA A 298 2.23 1.46 -22.15
CA ALA A 298 3.46 0.67 -22.17
C ALA A 298 3.25 -0.70 -22.85
N MET A 299 2.05 -1.28 -22.77
CA MET A 299 1.72 -2.60 -23.30
C MET A 299 1.16 -2.62 -24.73
N LEU A 300 0.87 -1.47 -25.35
CA LEU A 300 0.29 -1.39 -26.71
C LEU A 300 0.90 -2.35 -27.75
N PRO A 301 2.24 -2.56 -27.84
CA PRO A 301 2.82 -3.41 -28.88
C PRO A 301 2.48 -4.90 -28.70
N LEU A 302 2.03 -5.29 -27.50
CA LEU A 302 1.59 -6.65 -27.18
C LEU A 302 0.07 -6.83 -27.37
N ILE A 303 -0.68 -5.73 -27.44
CA ILE A 303 -2.14 -5.77 -27.57
C ILE A 303 -2.54 -6.03 -29.02
N ASP A 304 -1.93 -5.28 -29.95
CA ASP A 304 -2.15 -5.44 -31.40
C ASP A 304 -0.93 -4.92 -32.17
N HIS A 305 -0.65 -5.50 -33.34
CA HIS A 305 0.38 -5.01 -34.25
C HIS A 305 0.01 -3.66 -34.87
N ASN A 306 -1.29 -3.39 -35.02
CA ASN A 306 -1.81 -2.10 -35.42
C ASN A 306 -2.02 -1.22 -34.18
N GLU A 307 -1.21 -0.18 -34.05
CA GLU A 307 -1.24 0.74 -32.91
C GLU A 307 -2.63 1.38 -32.68
N LYS A 308 -3.39 1.69 -33.74
CA LYS A 308 -4.73 2.27 -33.58
C LYS A 308 -5.72 1.27 -32.98
N GLU A 309 -5.65 0.02 -33.41
CA GLU A 309 -6.47 -1.06 -32.85
C GLU A 309 -6.06 -1.37 -31.41
N ALA A 310 -4.75 -1.36 -31.11
CA ALA A 310 -4.24 -1.52 -29.75
C ALA A 310 -4.77 -0.44 -28.80
N ILE A 311 -4.73 0.83 -29.24
CA ILE A 311 -5.27 1.97 -28.48
C ILE A 311 -6.78 1.80 -28.27
N ALA A 312 -7.54 1.51 -29.32
CA ALA A 312 -9.00 1.36 -29.22
C ALA A 312 -9.39 0.23 -28.25
N GLN A 313 -8.67 -0.90 -28.28
CA GLN A 313 -8.89 -2.01 -27.34
C GLN A 313 -8.55 -1.62 -25.90
N ALA A 314 -7.39 -0.99 -25.68
CA ALA A 314 -6.97 -0.52 -24.36
C ALA A 314 -7.94 0.51 -23.76
N GLU A 315 -8.35 1.51 -24.55
CA GLU A 315 -9.33 2.54 -24.15
C GLU A 315 -10.68 1.92 -23.81
N SER A 316 -11.16 0.95 -24.60
CA SER A 316 -12.39 0.23 -24.31
C SER A 316 -12.39 -0.41 -22.92
N ILE A 317 -11.25 -0.99 -22.49
CA ILE A 317 -11.10 -1.54 -21.13
C ILE A 317 -11.07 -0.42 -20.09
N LEU A 318 -10.25 0.61 -20.28
CA LEU A 318 -10.09 1.71 -19.32
C LEU A 318 -11.39 2.49 -19.12
N HIS A 319 -12.22 2.66 -20.16
CA HIS A 319 -13.52 3.31 -20.08
C HIS A 319 -14.52 2.60 -19.14
N THR A 320 -14.28 1.33 -18.78
CA THR A 320 -15.09 0.61 -17.79
C THR A 320 -14.71 0.95 -16.34
N PHE A 321 -13.52 1.53 -16.10
CA PHE A 321 -13.02 1.83 -14.75
C PHE A 321 -13.99 2.65 -13.90
N PRO A 322 -14.57 3.77 -14.39
CA PRO A 322 -15.42 4.61 -13.53
C PRO A 322 -16.67 3.88 -13.01
N GLU A 323 -17.30 3.05 -13.85
CA GLU A 323 -18.46 2.26 -13.46
C GLU A 323 -18.09 1.16 -12.46
N GLU A 324 -17.02 0.41 -12.75
CA GLU A 324 -16.53 -0.65 -11.87
C GLU A 324 -16.10 -0.12 -10.50
N TYR A 325 -15.38 1.00 -10.48
CA TYR A 325 -15.01 1.68 -9.24
C TYR A 325 -16.24 2.16 -8.48
N THR A 326 -17.17 2.85 -9.13
CA THR A 326 -18.38 3.39 -8.48
C THR A 326 -19.21 2.27 -7.85
N LYS A 327 -19.35 1.14 -8.56
CA LYS A 327 -20.06 -0.05 -8.08
C LYS A 327 -19.41 -0.62 -6.82
N ARG A 328 -18.08 -0.84 -6.83
CA ARG A 328 -17.35 -1.42 -5.68
C ARG A 328 -17.28 -0.45 -4.51
N PHE A 329 -17.06 0.84 -4.76
CA PHE A 329 -17.09 1.89 -3.75
C PHE A 329 -18.45 1.99 -3.07
N THR A 330 -19.55 2.00 -3.85
CA THR A 330 -20.91 2.05 -3.31
C THR A 330 -21.20 0.81 -2.47
N SER A 331 -20.87 -0.39 -2.98
CA SER A 331 -21.02 -1.65 -2.24
C SER A 331 -20.27 -1.60 -0.91
N MET A 332 -19.00 -1.17 -0.92
CA MET A 332 -18.18 -1.03 0.28
C MET A 332 -18.81 -0.03 1.28
N MET A 333 -19.29 1.12 0.83
CA MET A 333 -19.95 2.10 1.70
C MET A 333 -21.27 1.57 2.28
N CYS A 334 -22.05 0.81 1.49
CA CYS A 334 -23.23 0.11 1.97
C CYS A 334 -22.89 -0.93 3.04
N GLN A 335 -21.78 -1.66 2.91
CA GLN A 335 -21.31 -2.59 3.94
C GLN A 335 -20.91 -1.85 5.23
N LYS A 336 -20.19 -0.73 5.13
CA LYS A 336 -19.89 0.14 6.28
C LYS A 336 -21.16 0.65 6.99
N LEU A 337 -22.25 0.80 6.26
CA LEU A 337 -23.57 1.21 6.77
C LEU A 337 -24.46 0.05 7.23
N GLY A 338 -23.99 -1.20 7.12
CA GLY A 338 -24.70 -2.40 7.57
C GLY A 338 -25.77 -2.91 6.61
N PHE A 339 -25.72 -2.53 5.33
CA PHE A 339 -26.70 -2.97 4.34
C PHE A 339 -26.34 -4.37 3.81
N VAL A 340 -27.00 -5.39 4.35
CA VAL A 340 -26.88 -6.79 3.87
C VAL A 340 -27.31 -6.91 2.40
N TYR A 341 -28.36 -6.17 2.03
CA TYR A 341 -28.85 -6.04 0.66
C TYR A 341 -28.82 -4.57 0.25
N HIS A 342 -28.07 -4.26 -0.81
CA HIS A 342 -28.01 -2.92 -1.39
C HIS A 342 -28.51 -2.92 -2.83
N GLU A 343 -29.07 -1.80 -3.24
CA GLU A 343 -29.62 -1.56 -4.56
C GLU A 343 -28.89 -0.38 -5.21
N LYS A 344 -29.03 -0.22 -6.53
CA LYS A 344 -28.42 0.91 -7.26
C LYS A 344 -28.85 2.29 -6.71
N SER A 345 -30.05 2.37 -6.14
CA SER A 345 -30.60 3.59 -5.54
C SER A 345 -29.86 4.04 -4.28
N ASP A 346 -29.12 3.16 -3.60
CA ASP A 346 -28.37 3.49 -2.39
C ASP A 346 -27.14 4.36 -2.66
N GLN A 347 -26.70 4.46 -3.91
CA GLN A 347 -25.62 5.37 -4.30
C GLN A 347 -25.92 6.81 -3.88
N LEU A 348 -27.14 7.29 -4.09
CA LEU A 348 -27.54 8.65 -3.68
C LEU A 348 -27.47 8.82 -2.16
N LEU A 349 -27.82 7.78 -1.41
CA LEU A 349 -27.75 7.79 0.05
C LEU A 349 -26.30 7.89 0.54
N VAL A 350 -25.36 7.23 -0.15
CA VAL A 350 -23.92 7.34 0.12
C VAL A 350 -23.40 8.75 -0.21
N GLU A 351 -23.75 9.30 -1.37
CA GLU A 351 -23.31 10.63 -1.80
C GLU A 351 -23.76 11.74 -0.84
N GLU A 352 -25.03 11.70 -0.41
CA GLU A 352 -25.59 12.63 0.56
C GLU A 352 -24.89 12.53 1.92
N LEU A 353 -24.60 11.30 2.39
CA LEU A 353 -23.86 11.10 3.63
C LEU A 353 -22.51 11.80 3.58
N LEU A 354 -21.72 11.54 2.52
CA LEU A 354 -20.38 12.11 2.38
C LEU A 354 -20.41 13.64 2.32
N SER A 355 -21.45 14.22 1.70
CA SER A 355 -21.69 15.66 1.70
C SER A 355 -21.95 16.20 3.12
N ILE A 356 -22.77 15.51 3.91
CA ILE A 356 -23.06 15.87 5.31
C ILE A 356 -21.78 15.77 6.17
N LEU A 357 -21.01 14.68 6.05
CA LEU A 357 -19.75 14.52 6.81
C LEU A 357 -18.76 15.63 6.49
N THR A 358 -18.67 16.02 5.20
CA THR A 358 -17.83 17.15 4.75
C THR A 358 -18.28 18.46 5.37
N LYS A 359 -19.59 18.76 5.33
CA LYS A 359 -20.18 20.00 5.88
C LYS A 359 -19.83 20.20 7.35
N HIS A 360 -19.87 19.13 8.14
CA HIS A 360 -19.69 19.20 9.59
C HIS A 360 -18.29 18.80 10.07
N SER A 361 -17.37 18.47 9.15
CA SER A 361 -16.01 18.01 9.45
C SER A 361 -16.00 16.85 10.45
N ILE A 362 -16.87 15.87 10.23
CA ILE A 362 -17.03 14.72 11.13
C ILE A 362 -15.85 13.76 10.99
N ASP A 363 -15.37 13.20 12.10
CA ASP A 363 -14.34 12.16 12.09
C ASP A 363 -14.82 10.92 11.32
N TYR A 364 -14.09 10.56 10.26
CA TYR A 364 -14.50 9.53 9.30
C TYR A 364 -14.61 8.16 9.97
N THR A 365 -13.58 7.73 10.68
CA THR A 365 -13.56 6.43 11.35
C THR A 365 -14.60 6.36 12.47
N ASN A 366 -14.60 7.33 13.37
CA ASN A 366 -15.51 7.33 14.51
C ASN A 366 -16.97 7.49 14.09
N PHE A 367 -17.28 8.15 12.96
CA PHE A 367 -18.64 8.21 12.45
C PHE A 367 -19.23 6.80 12.24
N PHE A 368 -18.55 5.92 11.53
CA PHE A 368 -19.10 4.58 11.27
C PHE A 368 -19.18 3.72 12.53
N VAL A 369 -18.23 3.87 13.45
CA VAL A 369 -18.31 3.24 14.77
C VAL A 369 -19.52 3.77 15.55
N SER A 370 -19.76 5.08 15.52
CA SER A 370 -20.90 5.70 16.21
C SER A 370 -22.25 5.26 15.65
N MET A 371 -22.35 5.03 14.34
CA MET A 371 -23.57 4.48 13.70
C MET A 371 -23.89 3.08 14.22
N ARG A 372 -22.87 2.28 14.53
CA ARG A 372 -23.01 0.92 15.06
C ARG A 372 -23.50 0.89 16.53
N TYR A 373 -23.26 1.95 17.30
CA TYR A 373 -23.68 2.06 18.70
C TYR A 373 -24.78 3.10 18.93
N GLU A 374 -25.30 3.71 17.87
CA GLU A 374 -26.27 4.81 17.89
C GLU A 374 -25.81 6.02 18.74
N SER A 375 -24.49 6.22 18.87
CA SER A 375 -23.87 7.30 19.66
C SER A 375 -23.47 8.48 18.77
N ILE A 376 -24.42 9.00 17.99
CA ILE A 376 -24.19 9.96 16.91
C ILE A 376 -23.82 11.36 17.47
N ASP A 377 -22.90 12.06 16.79
CA ASP A 377 -22.47 13.42 17.12
C ASP A 377 -23.66 14.42 17.16
N GLU A 378 -23.72 15.26 18.20
CA GLU A 378 -24.78 16.25 18.41
C GLU A 378 -24.95 17.21 17.22
N LYS A 379 -23.86 17.55 16.52
CA LYS A 379 -23.90 18.40 15.32
C LYS A 379 -24.74 17.78 14.21
N LEU A 380 -24.68 16.46 14.07
CA LEU A 380 -25.47 15.73 13.09
C LEU A 380 -26.93 15.61 13.53
N LEU A 381 -27.18 15.39 14.83
CA LEU A 381 -28.52 15.34 15.38
C LEU A 381 -29.28 16.67 15.27
N ALA A 382 -28.56 17.80 15.16
CA ALA A 382 -29.14 19.12 14.93
C ALA A 382 -29.36 19.46 13.43
N ASP A 383 -28.88 18.64 12.50
CA ASP A 383 -28.94 18.89 11.06
C ASP A 383 -30.15 18.21 10.42
N GLU A 384 -31.08 19.00 9.86
CA GLU A 384 -32.30 18.47 9.24
C GLU A 384 -32.04 17.50 8.08
N ALA A 385 -30.96 17.74 7.31
CA ALA A 385 -30.60 16.86 6.20
C ALA A 385 -30.09 15.51 6.72
N PHE A 386 -29.30 15.51 7.80
CA PHE A 386 -28.90 14.27 8.48
C PHE A 386 -30.10 13.54 9.08
N ILE A 387 -31.02 14.22 9.75
CA ILE A 387 -32.24 13.58 10.32
C ILE A 387 -33.05 12.89 9.20
N ALA A 388 -33.22 13.56 8.05
CA ALA A 388 -33.91 12.99 6.90
C ALA A 388 -33.14 11.83 6.26
N TRP A 389 -31.81 11.94 6.16
CA TRP A 389 -30.92 10.89 5.69
C TRP A 389 -30.97 9.65 6.60
N HIS A 390 -30.89 9.84 7.92
CA HIS A 390 -30.89 8.77 8.91
C HIS A 390 -32.17 7.92 8.85
N LYS A 391 -33.34 8.53 8.62
CA LYS A 391 -34.60 7.80 8.40
C LYS A 391 -34.54 6.88 7.17
N ARG A 392 -33.89 7.33 6.09
CA ARG A 392 -33.69 6.50 4.88
C ARG A 392 -32.65 5.41 5.11
N TRP A 393 -31.57 5.73 5.83
CA TRP A 393 -30.60 4.72 6.27
C TRP A 393 -31.26 3.63 7.11
N GLN A 394 -32.11 3.98 8.09
CA GLN A 394 -32.86 2.99 8.88
C GLN A 394 -33.74 2.09 8.01
N LYS A 395 -34.40 2.65 6.98
CA LYS A 395 -35.19 1.85 6.04
C LYS A 395 -34.32 0.88 5.25
N ALA A 396 -33.15 1.32 4.77
CA ALA A 396 -32.21 0.49 4.03
C ALA A 396 -31.56 -0.60 4.91
N PHE A 397 -31.14 -0.25 6.13
CA PHE A 397 -30.59 -1.18 7.11
C PHE A 397 -31.59 -2.29 7.48
N ASN A 398 -32.88 -1.94 7.65
CA ASN A 398 -33.95 -2.89 7.98
C ASN A 398 -34.49 -3.66 6.76
N ARG A 399 -33.82 -3.64 5.59
CA ARG A 399 -34.17 -4.54 4.47
C ARG A 399 -33.87 -6.01 4.80
N SER A 400 -32.85 -6.26 5.64
CA SER A 400 -32.61 -7.59 6.20
C SER A 400 -33.60 -7.87 7.33
N GLU A 401 -34.16 -9.09 7.36
CA GLU A 401 -35.01 -9.54 8.48
C GLU A 401 -34.23 -9.67 9.78
N ASN A 402 -32.93 -10.02 9.69
CA ASN A 402 -32.05 -10.17 10.85
C ASN A 402 -31.12 -8.95 10.98
N LYS A 403 -31.39 -8.11 11.98
CA LYS A 403 -30.56 -6.94 12.31
C LYS A 403 -29.13 -7.30 12.70
N GLN A 404 -28.91 -8.49 13.27
CA GLN A 404 -27.56 -8.91 13.70
C GLN A 404 -26.61 -9.05 12.51
N ASP A 405 -27.12 -9.43 11.33
CA ASP A 405 -26.29 -9.54 10.13
C ASP A 405 -25.77 -8.17 9.68
N GLY A 406 -26.62 -7.14 9.76
CA GLY A 406 -26.21 -5.75 9.47
C GLY A 406 -25.19 -5.22 10.48
N LEU A 407 -25.39 -5.49 11.78
CA LEU A 407 -24.44 -5.09 12.83
C LEU A 407 -23.09 -5.81 12.67
N ALA A 408 -23.10 -7.11 12.41
CA ALA A 408 -21.89 -7.89 12.16
C ALA A 408 -21.14 -7.39 10.91
N LEU A 409 -21.86 -6.99 9.86
CA LEU A 409 -21.27 -6.39 8.67
C LEU A 409 -20.60 -5.04 8.97
N MET A 410 -21.21 -4.22 9.82
CA MET A 410 -20.58 -2.98 10.30
C MET A 410 -19.33 -3.27 11.12
N ASP A 411 -19.37 -4.25 12.02
CA ASP A 411 -18.23 -4.65 12.86
C ASP A 411 -17.05 -5.16 12.00
N GLN A 412 -17.33 -5.85 10.89
CA GLN A 412 -16.30 -6.33 9.95
C GLN A 412 -15.76 -5.23 9.02
N SER A 413 -16.58 -4.23 8.70
CA SER A 413 -16.24 -3.20 7.70
C SER A 413 -15.62 -1.93 8.29
N ASN A 414 -15.85 -1.69 9.59
CA ASN A 414 -15.48 -0.45 10.25
C ASN A 414 -14.44 -0.71 11.34
N PRO A 415 -13.16 -0.39 11.09
CA PRO A 415 -12.16 -0.48 12.13
C PRO A 415 -12.47 0.56 13.22
N VAL A 416 -12.28 0.17 14.47
CA VAL A 416 -12.36 1.08 15.63
C VAL A 416 -11.02 1.75 15.87
N ILE A 417 -9.94 1.13 15.40
CA ILE A 417 -8.58 1.66 15.49
C ILE A 417 -7.93 1.75 14.11
N ILE A 418 -7.45 2.93 13.78
CA ILE A 418 -6.55 3.21 12.66
C ILE A 418 -5.23 3.79 13.19
N PRO A 419 -4.12 3.72 12.43
CA PRO A 419 -2.86 4.34 12.83
C PRO A 419 -2.96 5.87 12.63
N ARG A 420 -3.67 6.54 13.53
CA ARG A 420 -3.86 8.00 13.49
C ARG A 420 -2.52 8.68 13.53
N ASN A 421 -2.38 9.73 12.74
CA ASN A 421 -1.11 10.41 12.48
C ASN A 421 -0.36 10.80 13.78
N HIS A 422 -1.04 11.42 14.76
CA HIS A 422 -0.43 11.79 16.05
C HIS A 422 0.09 10.58 16.83
N LEU A 423 -0.64 9.46 16.86
CA LEU A 423 -0.20 8.24 17.54
C LEU A 423 1.02 7.64 16.85
N VAL A 424 1.07 7.71 15.52
CA VAL A 424 2.23 7.27 14.74
C VAL A 424 3.44 8.15 15.03
N GLU A 425 3.29 9.48 15.01
CA GLU A 425 4.38 10.40 15.33
C GLU A 425 4.92 10.20 16.75
N ASP A 426 4.03 10.09 17.75
CA ASP A 426 4.41 9.85 19.15
C ASP A 426 5.19 8.53 19.28
N ALA A 427 4.69 7.46 18.66
CA ALA A 427 5.34 6.15 18.66
C ALA A 427 6.72 6.16 18.00
N LEU A 428 6.87 6.88 16.89
CA LEU A 428 8.14 6.98 16.17
C LEU A 428 9.14 7.86 16.92
N SER A 429 8.70 8.99 17.48
CA SER A 429 9.54 9.87 18.29
C SER A 429 10.10 9.13 19.50
N ASP A 430 9.24 8.45 20.26
CA ASP A 430 9.66 7.65 21.41
C ASP A 430 10.62 6.51 21.00
N ALA A 431 10.34 5.83 19.90
CA ALA A 431 11.19 4.73 19.42
C ALA A 431 12.60 5.20 19.00
N VAL A 432 12.71 6.37 18.37
CA VAL A 432 14.00 7.00 18.03
C VAL A 432 14.77 7.37 19.29
N ASP A 433 14.09 7.83 20.33
CA ASP A 433 14.68 8.08 21.67
C ASP A 433 14.99 6.79 22.45
N GLY A 434 14.81 5.62 21.83
CA GLY A 434 15.11 4.31 22.40
C GLY A 434 13.99 3.71 23.26
N LYS A 435 12.82 4.38 23.35
CA LYS A 435 11.65 3.93 24.11
C LYS A 435 10.66 3.20 23.19
N MET A 436 10.89 1.91 22.96
CA MET A 436 10.05 1.10 22.06
C MET A 436 8.63 0.80 22.60
N SER A 437 8.33 1.07 23.87
CA SER A 437 7.05 0.69 24.48
C SER A 437 5.84 1.32 23.80
N THR A 438 5.92 2.60 23.40
CA THR A 438 4.82 3.31 22.73
C THR A 438 4.54 2.71 21.36
N PHE A 439 5.60 2.41 20.60
CA PHE A 439 5.52 1.72 19.32
C PHE A 439 4.91 0.32 19.44
N ILE A 440 5.42 -0.52 20.36
CA ILE A 440 4.93 -1.89 20.57
C ILE A 440 3.46 -1.88 21.00
N ASN A 441 3.08 -0.99 21.91
CA ASN A 441 1.69 -0.86 22.38
C ASN A 441 0.75 -0.44 21.24
N LEU A 442 1.20 0.46 20.35
CA LEU A 442 0.42 0.86 19.20
C LEU A 442 0.28 -0.29 18.19
N MET A 443 1.36 -1.02 17.90
CA MET A 443 1.31 -2.20 17.04
C MET A 443 0.36 -3.28 17.56
N GLN A 444 0.39 -3.57 18.86
CA GLN A 444 -0.54 -4.52 19.49
C GLN A 444 -1.99 -4.07 19.41
N LYS A 445 -2.26 -2.75 19.45
CA LYS A 445 -3.60 -2.22 19.22
C LYS A 445 -4.04 -2.38 17.77
N LEU A 446 -3.11 -2.16 16.84
CA LEU A 446 -3.36 -2.23 15.40
C LEU A 446 -3.43 -3.66 14.86
N SER A 447 -3.01 -4.68 15.61
CA SER A 447 -3.16 -6.08 15.20
C SER A 447 -4.59 -6.59 15.26
N GLU A 448 -5.49 -5.89 15.96
CA GLU A 448 -6.91 -6.20 16.06
C GLU A 448 -7.77 -4.94 15.88
N PRO A 449 -7.77 -4.32 14.69
CA PRO A 449 -8.36 -2.99 14.52
C PRO A 449 -9.89 -2.97 14.61
N TYR A 450 -10.54 -4.14 14.60
CA TYR A 450 -12.01 -4.31 14.60
C TYR A 450 -12.59 -4.81 15.94
N THR A 451 -11.78 -5.19 16.93
CA THR A 451 -12.28 -5.88 18.15
C THR A 451 -12.56 -4.94 19.33
N ARG A 452 -11.97 -3.74 19.34
CA ARG A 452 -12.10 -2.81 20.48
C ARG A 452 -13.39 -2.00 20.41
N GLN A 453 -13.86 -1.53 21.56
CA GLN A 453 -15.10 -0.73 21.66
C GLN A 453 -14.85 0.77 21.83
N ASP A 454 -13.68 1.18 22.34
CA ASP A 454 -13.40 2.59 22.61
C ASP A 454 -12.99 3.34 21.33
N MET A 455 -13.74 4.38 20.98
CA MET A 455 -13.39 5.30 19.89
C MET A 455 -12.07 6.02 20.19
N GLN A 456 -11.25 6.18 19.16
CA GLN A 456 -9.99 6.91 19.28
C GLN A 456 -10.25 8.42 19.39
N HIS A 457 -9.51 9.09 20.29
CA HIS A 457 -9.52 10.54 20.43
C HIS A 457 -8.59 11.20 19.40
N VAL A 458 -8.96 12.39 18.94
CA VAL A 458 -8.14 13.23 18.04
C VAL A 458 -7.87 14.56 18.72
N PRO A 459 -6.60 14.99 18.89
CA PRO A 459 -6.30 16.31 19.40
C PRO A 459 -6.92 17.41 18.53
N ALA A 460 -7.54 18.40 19.17
CA ALA A 460 -8.20 19.50 18.46
C ALA A 460 -7.22 20.23 17.53
N GLY A 461 -7.61 20.40 16.27
CA GLY A 461 -6.81 21.13 15.27
C GLY A 461 -5.60 20.38 14.71
N TYR A 462 -5.32 19.13 15.11
CA TYR A 462 -4.11 18.40 14.71
C TYR A 462 -3.89 18.38 13.19
N ASP A 463 -4.93 18.00 12.43
CA ASP A 463 -4.86 17.88 10.96
C ASP A 463 -4.48 19.18 10.23
N GLN A 464 -4.82 20.34 10.80
CA GLN A 464 -4.53 21.64 10.17
C GLN A 464 -3.03 21.96 10.16
N SER A 465 -2.28 21.37 11.08
CA SER A 465 -0.84 21.58 11.26
C SER A 465 0.01 20.41 10.81
N TYR A 466 -0.61 19.26 10.54
CA TYR A 466 0.11 18.03 10.25
C TYR A 466 0.49 17.93 8.77
N GLN A 467 1.77 17.65 8.55
CA GLN A 467 2.30 17.23 7.26
C GLN A 467 3.21 16.03 7.46
N THR A 468 3.26 15.15 6.47
CA THR A 468 4.16 14.01 6.42
C THR A 468 5.09 14.11 5.22
N PHE A 469 6.26 13.49 5.34
CA PHE A 469 7.39 13.69 4.45
C PHE A 469 7.84 12.36 3.84
N CYS A 470 8.34 12.42 2.62
CA CYS A 470 9.17 11.35 2.09
C CYS A 470 10.41 11.29 3.00
N GLY A 471 10.58 10.22 3.78
CA GLY A 471 11.74 10.01 4.68
C GLY A 471 13.07 9.79 3.96
N THR A 472 13.25 10.45 2.81
CA THR A 472 14.27 10.19 1.80
C THR A 472 15.51 11.02 1.99
#